data_AF-T1D5X3-F1
#
_entry.id   AF-T1D5X3-F1
#
_cell.length_a   1.000
_cell.length_b   1.000
_cell.length_c   1.000
_cell.angle_alpha   90.00
_cell.angle_beta   90.00
_cell.angle_gamma   90.00
#
_symmetry.space_group_name_H-M   'P 1'
#
loop_
_entity.id
_entity.type
_entity.pdbx_description
1 polymer ?
#
loop_
_entity_poly.entity_id
_entity_poly.type
_entity_poly.pdbx_seq_one_letter_code
_entity_poly.pdbx_strand_id
1 'polypeptide(L)'
;MGHIGTAGGTGYAIEFAGEAIRGLSMEGRMTLCNMAIEAGARAGLIGADDVTFAYLKGRPYAPSDAQWGQAVTYWRTLHSDEGAVFDKEVTLSAQHIEPLVTWGTSPEMVVSVTGQVPDPPSGKGPGASPEHGTGLDLHGADRQYAHDPNFSGQGV
;
A
#
# COMPACT_ATOMS: atom_id res chain seq x y z
N MET A 1 2.87 7.23 0.38
CA MET A 1 3.35 8.11 1.47
C MET A 1 4.27 9.21 1.02
N GLY A 2 5.26 8.98 0.15
CA GLY A 2 6.26 10.01 -0.22
C GLY A 2 5.72 11.36 -0.73
N HIS A 3 4.54 11.41 -1.37
CA HIS A 3 3.95 12.65 -1.88
C HIS A 3 2.87 13.31 -0.99
N ILE A 4 2.15 12.52 -0.19
CA ILE A 4 1.03 13.00 0.65
C ILE A 4 1.48 13.16 2.11
N GLY A 5 2.53 12.44 2.54
CA GLY A 5 2.98 12.38 3.94
C GLY A 5 2.04 11.55 4.82
N THR A 6 2.50 11.23 6.04
CA THR A 6 1.77 10.44 7.05
C THR A 6 0.59 11.19 7.67
N ALA A 7 0.53 12.51 7.54
CA ALA A 7 -0.57 13.37 8.02
C ALA A 7 -1.39 14.02 6.88
N GLY A 8 -1.11 13.70 5.62
CA GLY A 8 -1.70 14.43 4.49
C GLY A 8 -3.20 14.20 4.27
N GLY A 9 -3.76 13.18 4.92
CA GLY A 9 -5.19 12.87 4.97
C GLY A 9 -5.87 13.21 6.30
N THR A 10 -5.17 13.75 7.29
CA THR A 10 -5.76 14.04 8.60
C THR A 10 -6.95 15.00 8.47
N GLY A 11 -8.12 14.55 8.93
CA GLY A 11 -9.38 15.30 8.83
C GLY A 11 -10.18 15.06 7.56
N TYR A 12 -9.65 14.29 6.60
CA TYR A 12 -10.28 14.03 5.30
C TYR A 12 -10.70 12.57 5.15
N ALA A 13 -11.66 12.33 4.26
CA ALA A 13 -11.79 11.06 3.56
C ALA A 13 -11.09 11.20 2.20
N ILE A 14 -10.42 10.14 1.76
CA ILE A 14 -9.71 10.13 0.48
C ILE A 14 -10.51 9.29 -0.51
N GLU A 15 -10.78 9.87 -1.68
CA GLU A 15 -11.23 9.12 -2.85
C GLU A 15 -10.06 8.92 -3.80
N PHE A 16 -9.84 7.67 -4.22
CA PHE A 16 -8.87 7.34 -5.26
C PHE A 16 -9.58 7.16 -6.60
N ALA A 17 -9.21 7.99 -7.58
CA ALA A 17 -9.79 7.99 -8.91
C ALA A 17 -8.71 8.05 -10.00
N GLY A 18 -9.12 7.85 -11.25
CA GLY A 18 -8.24 7.89 -12.42
C GLY A 18 -8.00 6.54 -13.07
N GLU A 19 -7.36 6.56 -14.24
CA GLU A 19 -7.11 5.36 -15.06
C GLU A 19 -6.28 4.30 -14.33
N ALA A 20 -5.26 4.73 -13.58
CA ALA A 20 -4.37 3.84 -12.85
C ALA A 20 -5.15 3.05 -11.80
N ILE A 21 -6.07 3.69 -11.08
CA ILE A 21 -6.93 3.05 -10.07
C ILE A 21 -7.90 2.07 -10.72
N ARG A 22 -8.51 2.44 -11.86
CA ARG A 22 -9.41 1.54 -12.62
C ARG A 22 -8.68 0.29 -13.11
N GLY A 23 -7.39 0.41 -13.44
CA GLY A 23 -6.54 -0.71 -13.86
C GLY A 23 -6.15 -1.69 -12.74
N LEU A 24 -6.41 -1.38 -11.47
CA LEU A 24 -6.08 -2.27 -10.35
C LEU A 24 -7.10 -3.41 -10.19
N SER A 25 -6.61 -4.58 -9.77
CA SER A 25 -7.45 -5.65 -9.24
C SER A 25 -8.11 -5.23 -7.92
N MET A 26 -9.12 -5.99 -7.46
CA MET A 26 -9.74 -5.71 -6.16
C MET A 26 -8.77 -5.82 -4.99
N GLU A 27 -7.81 -6.73 -5.05
CA GLU A 27 -6.74 -6.85 -4.04
C GLU A 27 -5.88 -5.59 -4.01
N GLY A 28 -5.44 -5.09 -5.17
CA GLY A 28 -4.68 -3.85 -5.24
C GLY A 28 -5.47 -2.65 -4.70
N ARG A 29 -6.78 -2.60 -4.96
CA ARG A 29 -7.69 -1.58 -4.42
C ARG A 29 -7.82 -1.68 -2.90
N MET A 30 -7.96 -2.88 -2.35
CA MET A 30 -8.02 -3.10 -0.89
C MET A 30 -6.71 -2.70 -0.20
N THR A 31 -5.56 -3.02 -0.81
CA THR A 31 -4.26 -2.55 -0.32
C THR A 31 -4.20 -1.03 -0.28
N LEU A 32 -4.61 -0.35 -1.35
CA LEU A 32 -4.58 1.12 -1.40
C LEU A 32 -5.50 1.76 -0.34
N CYS A 33 -6.73 1.24 -0.17
CA CYS A 33 -7.65 1.74 0.84
C CYS A 33 -7.16 1.48 2.27
N ASN A 34 -6.46 0.37 2.52
CA ASN A 34 -5.82 0.11 3.81
C ASN A 34 -4.76 1.18 4.12
N MET A 35 -3.96 1.55 3.10
CA MET A 35 -2.94 2.58 3.24
C MET A 35 -3.49 4.00 3.42
N ALA A 36 -4.78 4.24 3.19
CA ALA A 36 -5.37 5.56 3.45
C ALA A 36 -5.30 5.95 4.94
N ILE A 37 -5.40 4.96 5.85
CA ILE A 37 -5.29 5.16 7.30
C ILE A 37 -3.90 5.63 7.69
N GLU A 38 -2.87 5.09 7.05
CA GLU A 38 -1.46 5.45 7.31
C GLU A 38 -1.12 6.87 6.84
N ALA A 39 -1.94 7.45 5.95
CA ALA A 39 -1.89 8.87 5.59
C ALA A 39 -2.71 9.76 6.57
N GLY A 40 -3.27 9.17 7.62
CA GLY A 40 -4.12 9.83 8.61
C GLY A 40 -5.56 10.07 8.16
N ALA A 41 -5.99 9.51 7.02
CA ALA A 41 -7.36 9.68 6.53
C ALA A 41 -8.36 8.88 7.36
N ARG A 42 -9.61 9.35 7.40
CA ARG A 42 -10.71 8.64 8.06
C ARG A 42 -11.20 7.43 7.27
N ALA A 43 -11.10 7.49 5.95
CA ALA A 43 -11.51 6.45 5.03
C ALA A 43 -10.77 6.58 3.69
N GLY A 44 -10.59 5.46 3.02
CA GLY A 44 -10.19 5.38 1.62
C GLY A 44 -11.33 4.79 0.78
N LEU A 45 -11.72 5.48 -0.28
CA LEU A 45 -12.85 5.13 -1.13
C LEU A 45 -12.39 4.95 -2.58
N ILE A 46 -12.93 3.93 -3.24
CA ILE A 46 -12.78 3.70 -4.68
C ILE A 46 -14.18 3.41 -5.22
N GLY A 47 -14.59 4.12 -6.26
CA GLY A 47 -15.88 3.92 -6.91
C GLY A 47 -16.06 2.47 -7.39
N ALA A 48 -17.27 1.93 -7.19
CA ALA A 48 -17.57 0.56 -7.58
C ALA A 48 -17.71 0.45 -9.11
N ASP A 49 -17.07 -0.56 -9.70
CA ASP A 49 -17.12 -0.81 -11.15
C ASP A 49 -17.19 -2.32 -11.45
N ASP A 50 -17.03 -2.66 -12.74
CA ASP A 50 -17.12 -4.04 -13.22
C ASP A 50 -16.10 -4.98 -12.57
N VAL A 51 -14.92 -4.47 -12.18
CA VAL A 51 -13.92 -5.25 -11.44
C VAL A 51 -14.44 -5.59 -10.04
N THR A 52 -15.08 -4.61 -9.37
CA THR A 52 -15.76 -4.82 -8.08
C THR A 52 -16.89 -5.82 -8.20
N PHE A 53 -17.74 -5.70 -9.21
CA PHE A 53 -18.89 -6.60 -9.38
C PHE A 53 -18.46 -8.02 -9.71
N ALA A 54 -17.48 -8.18 -10.59
CA ALA A 54 -16.92 -9.49 -10.91
C ALA A 54 -16.31 -10.16 -9.67
N TYR A 55 -15.61 -9.39 -8.84
CA TYR A 55 -15.02 -9.90 -7.59
C TYR A 55 -16.07 -10.38 -6.59
N LEU A 56 -17.17 -9.65 -6.43
CA LEU A 56 -18.22 -9.95 -5.46
C LEU A 56 -19.15 -11.09 -5.89
N LYS A 57 -19.33 -11.32 -7.20
CA LYS A 57 -20.32 -12.27 -7.71
C LYS A 57 -20.07 -13.69 -7.18
N GLY A 58 -21.11 -14.29 -6.60
CA GLY A 58 -21.07 -15.67 -6.09
C GLY A 58 -20.28 -15.86 -4.78
N ARG A 59 -19.77 -14.78 -4.16
CA ARG A 59 -19.12 -14.86 -2.85
C ARG A 59 -20.14 -14.97 -1.70
N PRO A 60 -19.73 -15.49 -0.53
CA PRO A 60 -20.56 -15.43 0.67
C PRO A 60 -21.04 -14.00 0.94
N TYR A 61 -22.31 -13.86 1.31
CA TYR A 61 -22.99 -12.58 1.59
C TYR A 61 -23.19 -11.66 0.39
N ALA A 62 -22.76 -12.06 -0.82
CA ALA A 62 -23.17 -11.36 -2.02
C ALA A 62 -24.69 -11.51 -2.22
N PRO A 63 -25.35 -10.54 -2.89
CA PRO A 63 -26.74 -10.67 -3.28
C PRO A 63 -26.99 -11.98 -4.05
N SER A 64 -28.15 -12.58 -3.83
CA SER A 64 -28.59 -13.75 -4.59
C SER A 64 -28.68 -13.43 -6.09
N ASP A 65 -28.64 -14.45 -6.95
CA ASP A 65 -28.76 -14.26 -8.40
C ASP A 65 -30.03 -13.48 -8.80
N ALA A 66 -31.13 -13.68 -8.07
CA ALA A 66 -32.38 -12.97 -8.29
C ALA A 66 -32.29 -11.46 -7.97
N GLN A 67 -31.41 -11.06 -7.07
CA GLN A 67 -31.21 -9.67 -6.63
C GLN A 67 -29.99 -9.01 -7.28
N TRP A 68 -29.10 -9.79 -7.88
CA TRP A 68 -27.80 -9.33 -8.41
C TRP A 68 -27.94 -8.17 -9.39
N GLY A 69 -28.88 -8.25 -10.34
CA GLY A 69 -29.08 -7.18 -11.32
C GLY A 69 -29.49 -5.86 -10.68
N GLN A 70 -30.35 -5.90 -9.65
CA GLN A 70 -30.78 -4.70 -8.91
C GLN A 70 -29.62 -4.13 -8.09
N ALA A 71 -28.85 -5.00 -7.43
CA ALA A 71 -27.69 -4.60 -6.66
C ALA A 71 -26.63 -3.93 -7.53
N VAL A 72 -26.26 -4.51 -8.67
CA VAL A 72 -25.32 -3.91 -9.62
C VAL A 72 -25.83 -2.58 -10.16
N THR A 73 -27.13 -2.49 -10.48
CA THR A 73 -27.74 -1.22 -10.94
C THR A 73 -27.59 -0.13 -9.88
N TYR A 74 -27.87 -0.44 -8.62
CA TYR A 74 -27.69 0.49 -7.52
C TYR A 74 -26.21 0.82 -7.27
N TRP A 75 -25.32 -0.17 -7.25
CA TRP A 75 -23.90 0.07 -6.99
C TRP A 75 -23.22 0.89 -8.07
N ARG A 76 -23.69 0.85 -9.31
CA ARG A 76 -23.22 1.76 -10.36
C ARG A 76 -23.51 3.23 -10.08
N THR A 77 -24.41 3.55 -9.15
CA THR A 77 -24.64 4.91 -8.70
C THR A 77 -23.71 5.31 -7.54
N LEU A 78 -22.91 4.39 -6.99
CA LEU A 78 -22.00 4.65 -5.86
C LEU A 78 -20.63 5.14 -6.34
N HIS A 79 -20.63 6.35 -6.87
CA HIS A 79 -19.44 7.11 -7.28
C HIS A 79 -19.72 8.59 -7.07
N SER A 80 -18.67 9.40 -7.05
CA SER A 80 -18.82 10.85 -6.98
C SER A 80 -19.52 11.41 -8.21
N ASP A 81 -20.39 12.40 -7.98
CA ASP A 81 -21.15 13.08 -9.02
C ASP A 81 -20.21 13.86 -9.97
N GLU A 82 -20.68 14.07 -11.21
CA GLU A 82 -19.98 14.94 -12.15
C GLU A 82 -19.86 16.37 -11.57
N GLY A 83 -18.63 16.88 -11.50
CA GLY A 83 -18.35 18.19 -10.91
C GLY A 83 -18.32 18.23 -9.38
N ALA A 84 -18.22 17.06 -8.71
CA ALA A 84 -17.95 17.00 -7.28
C ALA A 84 -16.72 17.85 -6.91
N VAL A 85 -16.86 18.65 -5.86
CA VAL A 85 -15.79 19.53 -5.37
C VAL A 85 -15.08 18.85 -4.21
N PHE A 86 -13.76 18.70 -4.33
CA PHE A 86 -12.91 18.17 -3.27
C PHE A 86 -12.18 19.31 -2.57
N ASP A 87 -12.10 19.25 -1.23
CA ASP A 87 -11.35 20.24 -0.44
C ASP A 87 -9.87 20.31 -0.86
N LYS A 88 -9.32 19.18 -1.31
CA LYS A 88 -7.96 19.05 -1.81
C LYS A 88 -7.89 17.96 -2.88
N GLU A 89 -7.24 18.28 -3.97
CA GLU A 89 -6.92 17.33 -5.03
C GLU A 89 -5.40 17.13 -5.13
N VAL A 90 -4.99 15.88 -5.32
CA VAL A 90 -3.60 15.50 -5.53
C VAL A 90 -3.54 14.59 -6.75
N THR A 91 -2.83 15.03 -7.79
CA THR A 91 -2.62 14.23 -9.01
C THR A 91 -1.26 13.53 -8.94
N LEU A 92 -1.27 12.22 -9.12
CA LEU A 92 -0.06 11.39 -9.20
C LEU A 92 -0.01 10.71 -10.57
N SER A 93 1.12 10.83 -11.26
CA SER A 93 1.36 10.08 -12.49
C SER A 93 1.92 8.71 -12.14
N ALA A 94 1.16 7.66 -12.45
CA ALA A 94 1.57 6.28 -12.19
C ALA A 94 2.87 5.89 -12.92
N GLN A 95 3.15 6.53 -14.07
CA GLN A 95 4.37 6.28 -14.85
C GLN A 95 5.66 6.71 -14.11
N HIS A 96 5.53 7.58 -13.11
CA HIS A 96 6.65 8.07 -12.31
C HIS A 96 6.75 7.40 -10.93
N ILE A 97 5.88 6.43 -10.63
CA ILE A 97 5.91 5.71 -9.37
C ILE A 97 6.82 4.48 -9.52
N GLU A 98 8.04 4.60 -9.01
CA GLU A 98 8.96 3.47 -8.90
C GLU A 98 8.54 2.55 -7.75
N PRO A 99 8.87 1.23 -7.80
CA PRO A 99 8.73 0.36 -6.65
C PRO A 99 9.49 0.92 -5.44
N LEU A 100 8.84 0.91 -4.28
CA LEU A 100 9.36 1.47 -3.03
C LEU A 100 9.70 0.37 -2.02
N VAL A 101 10.71 0.61 -1.20
CA VAL A 101 11.11 -0.25 -0.07
C VAL A 101 11.26 0.58 1.20
N THR A 102 10.75 0.05 2.31
CA THR A 102 10.98 0.60 3.65
C THR A 102 12.31 0.08 4.20
N TRP A 103 13.17 0.95 4.72
CA TRP A 103 14.51 0.58 5.17
C TRP A 103 14.74 0.73 6.69
N GLY A 104 13.74 1.22 7.43
CA GLY A 104 13.82 1.43 8.88
C GLY A 104 12.53 1.03 9.61
N THR A 105 12.34 1.59 10.80
CA THR A 105 11.23 1.23 11.70
C THR A 105 10.01 2.15 11.58
N SER A 106 10.14 3.29 10.90
CA SER A 106 9.04 4.22 10.66
C SER A 106 8.48 4.08 9.23
N PRO A 107 7.14 4.16 9.02
CA PRO A 107 6.51 4.15 7.70
C PRO A 107 6.97 5.26 6.74
N GLU A 108 7.59 6.32 7.26
CA GLU A 108 8.15 7.41 6.45
C GLU A 108 9.58 7.13 5.94
N MET A 109 10.24 6.09 6.45
CA MET A 109 11.58 5.66 6.03
C MET A 109 11.49 4.80 4.77
N VAL A 110 11.20 5.45 3.64
CA VAL A 110 10.99 4.82 2.33
C VAL A 110 11.99 5.35 1.30
N VAL A 111 12.53 4.46 0.48
CA VAL A 111 13.33 4.79 -0.72
C VAL A 111 12.78 4.02 -1.93
N SER A 112 13.05 4.48 -3.16
CA SER A 112 12.79 3.65 -4.32
C SER A 112 13.79 2.49 -4.39
N VAL A 113 13.44 1.42 -5.10
CA VAL A 113 14.32 0.26 -5.30
C VAL A 113 15.64 0.63 -6.00
N THR A 114 15.65 1.75 -6.72
CA THR A 114 16.83 2.35 -7.36
C THR A 114 17.49 3.45 -6.52
N GLY A 115 16.89 3.81 -5.38
CA GLY A 115 17.34 4.86 -4.48
C GLY A 115 18.42 4.41 -3.50
N GLN A 116 19.01 5.38 -2.79
CA GLN A 116 20.01 5.13 -1.75
C GLN A 116 19.39 5.26 -0.37
N VAL A 117 19.66 4.27 0.49
CA VAL A 117 19.31 4.31 1.92
C VAL A 117 20.17 5.38 2.61
N PRO A 118 19.59 6.33 3.35
CA PRO A 118 20.35 7.31 4.12
C PRO A 118 21.26 6.63 5.15
N ASP A 119 22.49 7.13 5.31
CA ASP A 119 23.39 6.63 6.34
C ASP A 119 22.77 6.83 7.74
N PRO A 120 22.69 5.79 8.59
CA PRO A 120 22.20 5.96 9.95
C PRO A 120 23.13 6.93 10.70
N PRO A 121 22.60 7.87 11.49
CA PRO A 121 23.43 8.79 12.25
C PRO A 121 24.37 8.00 13.15
N SER A 122 25.67 8.20 12.99
CA SER A 122 26.69 7.57 13.81
C SER A 122 26.52 8.02 15.27
N GLY A 123 25.92 7.16 16.08
CA GLY A 123 25.65 7.45 17.49
C GLY A 123 26.93 7.66 18.29
N LYS A 124 27.31 8.93 18.50
CA LYS A 124 28.24 9.36 19.56
C LYS A 124 27.71 10.62 20.24
N GLY A 125 26.60 10.47 20.96
CA GLY A 125 26.08 11.50 21.86
C GLY A 125 25.30 10.86 23.02
N PRO A 126 25.55 11.22 24.29
CA PRO A 126 24.81 10.66 25.41
C PRO A 126 23.40 11.26 25.41
N GLY A 127 22.42 10.45 24.97
CA GLY A 127 21.01 10.85 24.88
C GLY A 127 20.21 10.18 23.75
N ALA A 128 20.85 9.39 22.87
CA ALA A 128 20.14 8.66 21.84
C ALA A 128 19.43 7.42 22.43
N SER A 129 18.10 7.46 22.49
CA SER A 129 17.27 6.28 22.78
C SER A 129 17.45 5.20 21.71
N PRO A 130 17.42 3.91 22.08
CA PRO A 130 17.69 2.81 21.16
C PRO A 130 16.42 2.44 20.38
N GLU A 131 16.08 3.23 19.36
CA GLU A 131 15.06 2.85 18.36
C GLU A 131 15.66 2.61 16.96
N HIS A 132 16.98 2.61 16.89
CA HIS A 132 17.75 2.43 15.66
C HIS A 132 18.63 1.18 15.76
N GLY A 133 18.15 0.06 15.24
CA GLY A 133 18.95 -1.15 15.15
C GLY A 133 18.19 -2.31 14.50
N THR A 134 18.68 -2.74 13.33
CA THR A 134 18.33 -3.95 12.55
C THR A 134 17.46 -3.76 11.30
N GLY A 135 17.73 -2.73 10.48
CA GLY A 135 17.46 -2.84 9.04
C GLY A 135 18.45 -3.83 8.42
N LEU A 136 17.97 -4.82 7.67
CA LEU A 136 18.80 -5.79 6.93
C LEU A 136 19.73 -5.05 5.97
N ASP A 137 21.03 -5.07 6.27
CA ASP A 137 22.08 -4.57 5.39
C ASP A 137 22.21 -5.50 4.17
N LEU A 138 21.61 -5.10 3.04
CA LEU A 138 21.66 -5.86 1.78
C LEU A 138 22.98 -5.65 1.01
N HIS A 139 23.99 -4.99 1.58
CA HIS A 139 25.30 -4.84 0.92
C HIS A 139 26.24 -6.06 1.03
N GLY A 140 25.78 -7.19 1.56
CA GLY A 140 26.62 -8.38 1.78
C GLY A 140 26.35 -9.59 0.88
N ALA A 141 25.52 -9.51 -0.16
CA ALA A 141 25.19 -10.68 -1.00
C ALA A 141 26.27 -10.97 -2.05
N ASP A 142 27.52 -11.14 -1.63
CA ASP A 142 28.54 -11.78 -2.45
C ASP A 142 29.58 -12.51 -1.57
N ARG A 143 29.71 -13.82 -1.83
CA ARG A 143 30.70 -14.78 -1.30
C ARG A 143 30.44 -15.39 0.09
N GLN A 144 29.90 -16.61 0.10
CA GLN A 144 30.63 -17.85 0.48
C GLN A 144 29.63 -19.00 0.68
N TYR A 145 29.43 -19.82 -0.36
CA TYR A 145 29.03 -21.21 -0.15
C TYR A 145 30.25 -21.94 0.44
N ALA A 146 30.30 -22.07 1.77
CA ALA A 146 31.20 -22.98 2.45
C ALA A 146 30.40 -24.23 2.87
N HIS A 147 30.78 -25.37 2.29
CA HIS A 147 30.37 -26.72 2.68
C HIS A 147 30.48 -26.91 4.21
N ASP A 148 29.40 -27.33 4.86
CA ASP A 148 29.45 -27.91 6.20
C ASP A 148 29.53 -29.45 6.09
N PRO A 149 30.59 -30.12 6.58
CA PRO A 149 30.75 -31.57 6.49
C PRO A 149 29.95 -32.39 7.52
N ASN A 150 29.13 -31.78 8.40
CA ASN A 150 28.56 -32.49 9.56
C ASN A 150 27.03 -32.59 9.60
N PHE A 151 26.33 -32.60 8.46
CA PHE A 151 24.89 -32.88 8.45
C PHE A 151 24.60 -34.39 8.47
N SER A 152 24.56 -34.97 9.68
CA SER A 152 23.99 -36.30 9.93
C SER A 152 22.80 -36.20 10.89
N GLY A 153 21.61 -36.55 10.41
CA GLY A 153 20.38 -36.71 11.20
C GLY A 153 19.22 -36.98 10.24
N GLN A 154 19.03 -38.23 9.81
CA GLN A 154 18.07 -39.19 10.36
C GLN A 154 16.64 -38.64 10.51
N GLY A 155 15.77 -39.20 9.68
CA GLY A 155 14.37 -38.81 9.57
C GLY A 155 13.44 -39.40 10.62
N VAL A 156 12.22 -38.89 10.54
CA VAL A 156 10.94 -39.53 10.84
C VAL A 156 9.89 -38.83 10.00
#